data_AF-A0AAX6G8P0-F1
#
_entry.id   AF-A0AAX6G8P0-F1
#
_cell.length_a   1.000
_cell.length_b   1.000
_cell.length_c   1.000
_cell.angle_alpha   90.00
_cell.angle_beta   90.00
_cell.angle_gamma   90.00
#
_symmetry.space_group_name_H-M   'P 1'
#
loop_
_entity.id
_entity.type
_entity.pdbx_description
1 polymer ?
#
loop_
_entity_poly.entity_id
_entity_poly.type
_entity_poly.pdbx_seq_one_letter_code
_entity_poly.pdbx_strand_id
1 'polypeptide(L)'
;MRPLLLLPLVLSFLITAADSQTLLRTIFEKPGQILRYSSGGEEEEDCGGGFCDSWRLSVETNNAGPWEVVPKKCLGFVERYVNGHRYSSDVKVAAGEAISFAHTVEIAGDGKDVWVFDVDETLLSNLDYYRLHGYGSEPFDPTSFNQWVYLAEAPALQANLRLYKELQGLGFQIVLLTGRDEYQRNTTEANLLFAGYSSWEKL
;
A
#
# COMPACT_ATOMS: atom_id res chain seq x y z
N MET A 1 -54.21 42.41 -27.74
CA MET A 1 -52.86 41.92 -28.10
C MET A 1 -51.97 42.16 -26.88
N ARG A 2 -51.60 41.09 -26.15
CA ARG A 2 -50.70 41.15 -24.97
C ARG A 2 -49.32 40.68 -25.43
N PRO A 3 -48.21 41.37 -25.11
CA PRO A 3 -46.90 40.92 -25.52
C PRO A 3 -46.48 39.72 -24.66
N LEU A 4 -46.02 38.68 -25.33
CA LEU A 4 -45.33 37.54 -24.73
C LEU A 4 -43.97 38.01 -24.22
N LEU A 5 -43.76 38.02 -22.91
CA LEU A 5 -42.42 38.13 -22.31
C LEU A 5 -41.82 36.72 -22.26
N LEU A 6 -40.92 36.43 -23.20
CA LEU A 6 -40.06 35.25 -23.18
C LEU A 6 -38.97 35.48 -22.11
N LEU A 7 -39.09 34.76 -20.99
CA LEU A 7 -38.07 34.70 -19.95
C LEU A 7 -37.01 33.67 -20.38
N PRO A 8 -35.71 34.01 -20.51
CA PRO A 8 -34.69 33.01 -20.76
C PRO A 8 -34.40 32.24 -19.46
N LEU A 9 -34.65 30.93 -19.47
CA LEU A 9 -34.29 30.01 -18.40
C LEU A 9 -32.77 29.82 -18.42
N VAL A 10 -32.05 30.59 -17.61
CA VAL A 10 -30.60 30.40 -17.42
C VAL A 10 -30.41 29.20 -16.49
N LEU A 11 -30.05 28.04 -17.07
CA LEU A 11 -29.71 26.84 -16.33
C LEU A 11 -28.32 27.05 -15.70
N SER A 12 -28.29 27.48 -14.43
CA SER A 12 -27.07 27.56 -13.65
C SER A 12 -26.58 26.15 -13.32
N PHE A 13 -25.56 25.68 -14.05
CA PHE A 13 -24.76 24.51 -13.67
C PHE A 13 -24.00 24.85 -12.38
N LEU A 14 -24.49 24.36 -11.24
CA LEU A 14 -23.70 24.24 -10.02
C LEU A 14 -22.75 23.05 -10.22
N ILE A 15 -21.55 23.33 -10.72
CA ILE A 15 -20.43 22.40 -10.64
C ILE A 15 -20.05 22.35 -9.17
N THR A 16 -20.51 21.34 -8.44
CA THR A 16 -19.91 20.99 -7.15
C THR A 16 -18.54 20.41 -7.47
N ALA A 17 -17.52 21.27 -7.48
CA ALA A 17 -16.15 20.82 -7.33
C ALA A 17 -16.10 20.11 -5.97
N ALA A 18 -15.95 18.78 -6.00
CA ALA A 18 -15.53 18.06 -4.82
C ALA A 18 -14.12 18.59 -4.48
N ASP A 19 -14.04 19.44 -3.47
CA ASP A 19 -12.78 19.87 -2.88
C ASP A 19 -12.09 18.62 -2.33
N SER A 20 -11.25 17.99 -3.15
CA SER A 20 -10.25 17.05 -2.68
C SER A 20 -9.20 17.88 -1.95
N GLN A 21 -9.46 18.19 -0.68
CA GLN A 21 -8.42 18.71 0.19
C GLN A 21 -7.42 17.58 0.41
N THR A 22 -6.42 17.50 -0.46
CA THR A 22 -5.16 16.86 -0.13
C THR A 22 -4.59 17.60 1.07
N LEU A 23 -4.94 17.16 2.27
CA LEU A 23 -4.37 17.61 3.53
C LEU A 23 -2.95 17.05 3.63
N LEU A 24 -2.06 17.53 2.74
CA LEU A 24 -0.64 17.58 3.05
C LEU A 24 -0.52 18.55 4.22
N ARG A 25 -0.59 18.01 5.43
CA ARG A 25 -0.22 18.72 6.66
C ARG A 25 1.30 18.86 6.63
N THR A 26 1.82 19.76 5.80
CA THR A 26 3.19 20.21 5.90
C THR A 26 3.32 20.93 7.23
N ILE A 27 4.01 20.29 8.18
CA ILE A 27 4.49 20.99 9.36
C ILE A 27 5.49 22.01 8.83
N PHE A 28 5.05 23.26 8.69
CA PHE A 28 5.96 24.38 8.45
C PHE A 28 6.82 24.53 9.71
N GLU A 29 7.98 23.89 9.75
CA GLU A 29 9.03 24.30 10.66
C GLU A 29 9.45 25.72 10.29
N LYS A 30 9.40 26.62 11.27
CA LYS A 30 9.83 28.01 11.11
C LYS A 30 11.32 28.02 10.72
N PRO A 31 11.72 28.64 9.60
CA PRO A 31 13.12 28.79 9.25
C PRO A 31 13.74 29.80 10.20
N GLY A 32 14.61 29.36 11.12
CA GLY A 32 15.31 30.28 12.01
C GLY A 32 15.96 29.74 13.28
N GLN A 33 15.82 28.45 13.61
CA GLN A 33 16.58 27.86 14.72
C GLN A 33 17.61 26.86 14.18
N ILE A 34 18.78 27.39 13.81
CA ILE A 34 19.98 26.60 13.62
C ILE A 34 20.30 25.96 14.98
N LEU A 35 19.87 24.72 15.18
CA LEU A 35 20.43 23.89 16.23
C LEU A 35 21.89 23.63 15.82
N ARG A 36 22.80 24.34 16.47
CA ARG A 36 24.22 24.00 16.48
C ARG A 36 24.33 22.58 17.04
N TYR A 37 24.40 21.59 16.16
CA TYR A 37 24.80 20.25 16.55
C TYR A 37 26.31 20.30 16.77
N SER A 38 26.72 20.37 18.03
CA SER A 38 28.13 20.26 18.40
C SER A 38 28.66 18.90 17.96
N SER A 39 29.60 18.93 17.02
CA SER A 39 30.55 17.85 16.76
C SER A 39 31.33 17.59 18.05
N GLY A 40 31.18 16.40 18.62
CA GLY A 40 31.85 16.04 19.87
C GLY A 40 31.25 14.80 20.51
N GLY A 41 31.58 13.64 19.96
CA GLY A 41 31.27 12.33 20.52
C GLY A 41 31.60 11.27 19.49
N GLU A 42 32.56 10.43 19.83
CA GLU A 42 33.05 9.25 19.09
C GLU A 42 32.02 8.67 18.11
N GLU A 43 32.28 8.83 16.82
CA GLU A 43 31.56 8.13 15.76
C GLU A 43 31.89 6.63 15.87
N GLU A 44 31.21 5.93 16.78
CA GLU A 44 30.81 4.57 16.45
C GLU A 44 30.04 4.66 15.12
N GLU A 45 30.52 3.94 14.10
CA GLU A 45 29.83 3.83 12.82
C GLU A 45 28.34 3.56 13.04
N ASP A 46 27.48 4.57 12.87
CA ASP A 46 26.06 4.35 12.62
C ASP A 46 26.01 3.65 11.25
N CYS A 47 26.13 2.33 11.28
CA CYS A 47 26.14 1.42 10.14
C CYS A 47 24.80 1.54 9.39
N GLY A 48 24.65 2.61 8.61
CA GLY A 48 23.55 2.85 7.70
C GLY A 48 22.17 3.11 8.33
N GLY A 49 22.00 3.08 9.66
CA GLY A 49 20.69 3.11 10.30
C GLY A 49 19.85 4.34 9.94
N GLY A 50 20.39 5.54 10.17
CA GLY A 50 19.69 6.80 9.88
C GLY A 50 19.45 7.06 8.38
N PHE A 51 20.45 6.77 7.55
CA PHE A 51 20.30 6.88 6.09
C PHE A 51 19.24 5.92 5.56
N CYS A 52 19.24 4.65 5.98
CA CYS A 52 18.37 3.63 5.43
C CYS A 52 16.92 3.80 5.84
N ASP A 53 16.64 4.32 7.05
CA ASP A 53 15.27 4.69 7.40
C ASP A 53 14.78 5.92 6.61
N SER A 54 15.66 6.90 6.39
CA SER A 54 15.35 8.06 5.54
C SER A 54 15.11 7.64 4.08
N TRP A 55 15.91 6.72 3.56
CA TRP A 55 15.74 6.17 2.21
C TRP A 55 14.43 5.39 2.11
N ARG A 56 14.12 4.50 3.07
CA ARG A 56 12.83 3.80 3.14
C ARG A 56 11.67 4.79 3.12
N LEU A 57 11.69 5.81 3.97
CA LEU A 57 10.65 6.84 3.98
C LEU A 57 10.52 7.53 2.62
N SER A 58 11.65 7.88 1.99
CA SER A 58 11.67 8.48 0.65
C SER A 58 11.05 7.56 -0.41
N VAL A 59 11.24 6.24 -0.30
CA VAL A 59 10.58 5.23 -1.17
C VAL A 59 9.07 5.19 -0.91
N GLU A 60 8.65 5.05 0.35
CA GLU A 60 7.22 4.96 0.73
C GLU A 60 6.43 6.22 0.35
N THR A 61 7.07 7.39 0.34
CA THR A 61 6.45 8.65 -0.07
C THR A 61 6.72 9.00 -1.54
N ASN A 62 7.23 8.06 -2.33
CA ASN A 62 7.51 8.23 -3.77
C ASN A 62 8.47 9.40 -4.12
N ASN A 63 9.32 9.82 -3.19
CA ASN A 63 10.33 10.88 -3.39
C ASN A 63 11.63 10.33 -3.98
N ALA A 64 11.93 9.04 -3.78
CA ALA A 64 13.16 8.41 -4.25
C ALA A 64 13.23 8.28 -5.78
N GLY A 65 12.09 8.36 -6.48
CA GLY A 65 11.97 8.04 -7.90
C GLY A 65 12.14 6.55 -8.19
N PRO A 66 12.36 6.16 -9.45
CA PRO A 66 12.61 4.77 -9.82
C PRO A 66 13.90 4.23 -9.19
N TRP A 67 13.84 3.00 -8.67
CA TRP A 67 14.98 2.25 -8.16
C TRP A 67 14.81 0.77 -8.51
N GLU A 68 15.93 0.07 -8.71
CA GLU A 68 15.92 -1.33 -9.15
C GLU A 68 16.21 -2.31 -8.00
N VAL A 69 17.07 -1.91 -7.07
CA VAL A 69 17.48 -2.74 -5.93
C VAL A 69 17.62 -1.89 -4.66
N VAL A 70 17.42 -2.53 -3.52
CA VAL A 70 17.76 -1.97 -2.21
C VAL A 70 19.26 -1.67 -2.17
N PRO A 71 19.70 -0.47 -1.75
CA PRO A 71 21.13 -0.18 -1.58
C PRO A 71 21.78 -1.23 -0.67
N LYS A 72 22.90 -1.84 -1.08
CA LYS A 72 23.55 -2.90 -0.30
C LYS A 72 23.85 -2.51 1.15
N LYS A 73 24.20 -1.24 1.39
CA LYS A 73 24.41 -0.70 2.75
C LYS A 73 23.14 -0.71 3.64
N CYS A 74 21.96 -0.86 3.04
CA CYS A 74 20.67 -0.93 3.71
C CYS A 74 20.11 -2.34 3.88
N LEU A 75 20.80 -3.39 3.40
CA LEU A 75 20.37 -4.77 3.53
C LEU A 75 20.04 -5.14 4.98
N GLY A 76 20.98 -4.92 5.91
CA GLY A 76 20.77 -5.22 7.31
C GLY A 76 19.66 -4.38 7.97
N PHE A 77 19.41 -3.16 7.47
CA PHE A 77 18.29 -2.35 7.92
C PHE A 77 16.95 -2.96 7.46
N VAL A 78 16.84 -3.33 6.18
CA VAL A 78 15.61 -3.91 5.61
C VAL A 78 15.30 -5.23 6.30
N GLU A 79 16.28 -6.12 6.46
CA GLU A 79 16.11 -7.39 7.17
C GLU A 79 15.55 -7.18 8.58
N ARG A 80 16.13 -6.25 9.36
CA ARG A 80 15.62 -5.94 10.71
C ARG A 80 14.23 -5.33 10.70
N TYR A 81 13.92 -4.48 9.71
CA TYR A 81 12.62 -3.83 9.58
C TYR A 81 11.51 -4.84 9.28
N VAL A 82 11.68 -5.67 8.24
CA VAL A 82 10.64 -6.59 7.74
C VAL A 82 10.41 -7.79 8.67
N ASN A 83 11.46 -8.30 9.32
CA ASN A 83 11.32 -9.38 10.31
C ASN A 83 10.99 -8.86 11.72
N GLY A 84 11.10 -7.55 11.94
CA GLY A 84 10.85 -6.90 13.21
C GLY A 84 9.39 -6.48 13.42
N HIS A 85 9.12 -5.92 14.61
CA HIS A 85 7.77 -5.45 14.93
C HIS A 85 7.33 -4.24 14.11
N ARG A 86 8.28 -3.41 13.61
CA ARG A 86 7.97 -2.16 12.94
C ARG A 86 7.18 -2.37 11.64
N TYR A 87 7.63 -3.25 10.75
CA TYR A 87 6.88 -3.57 9.52
C TYR A 87 5.46 -4.07 9.85
N SER A 88 5.33 -4.99 10.80
CA SER A 88 4.01 -5.49 11.21
C SER A 88 3.11 -4.40 11.82
N SER A 89 3.70 -3.42 12.49
CA SER A 89 2.99 -2.27 13.07
C SER A 89 2.51 -1.33 11.96
N ASP A 90 3.38 -1.02 11.00
CA ASP A 90 3.07 -0.13 9.88
C ASP A 90 1.92 -0.71 9.02
N VAL A 91 1.98 -2.02 8.71
CA VAL A 91 0.88 -2.72 8.00
C VAL A 91 -0.42 -2.70 8.81
N LYS A 92 -0.37 -2.90 10.14
CA LYS A 92 -1.56 -2.85 11.01
C LYS A 92 -2.20 -1.46 11.06
N VAL A 93 -1.38 -0.41 11.10
CA VAL A 93 -1.88 0.97 11.07
C VAL A 93 -2.59 1.23 9.75
N ALA A 94 -1.95 0.93 8.62
CA ALA A 94 -2.57 1.11 7.30
C ALA A 94 -3.91 0.36 7.16
N ALA A 95 -3.95 -0.92 7.56
CA ALA A 95 -5.18 -1.71 7.55
C ALA A 95 -6.25 -1.15 8.51
N GLY A 96 -5.86 -0.66 9.69
CA GLY A 96 -6.77 -0.08 10.67
C GLY A 96 -7.41 1.23 10.20
N GLU A 97 -6.63 2.09 9.54
CA GLU A 97 -7.14 3.32 8.91
C GLU A 97 -8.11 2.97 7.77
N ALA A 98 -7.78 1.98 6.94
CA ALA A 98 -8.66 1.49 5.88
C ALA A 98 -9.99 0.94 6.41
N ILE A 99 -9.96 0.14 7.49
CA ILE A 99 -11.19 -0.35 8.18
C ILE A 99 -12.01 0.84 8.69
N SER A 100 -11.35 1.82 9.32
CA SER A 100 -12.03 3.00 9.87
C SER A 100 -12.71 3.81 8.78
N PHE A 101 -12.05 4.01 7.64
CA PHE A 101 -12.65 4.62 6.46
C PHE A 101 -13.83 3.81 5.92
N ALA A 102 -13.69 2.49 5.79
CA ALA A 102 -14.74 1.62 5.27
C ALA A 102 -16.06 1.73 6.07
N HIS A 103 -15.99 1.87 7.39
CA HIS A 103 -17.16 2.08 8.24
C HIS A 103 -17.88 3.43 8.03
N THR A 104 -17.24 4.40 7.37
CA THR A 104 -17.86 5.69 7.04
C THR A 104 -18.64 5.67 5.72
N VAL A 105 -18.48 4.61 4.92
CA VAL A 105 -19.12 4.48 3.61
C VAL A 105 -20.51 3.87 3.78
N GLU A 106 -21.52 4.54 3.20
CA GLU A 106 -22.87 3.99 3.10
C GLU A 106 -22.95 3.07 1.88
N ILE A 107 -23.02 1.76 2.11
CA ILE A 107 -23.13 0.74 1.06
C ILE A 107 -24.54 0.76 0.47
N ALA A 108 -24.64 0.95 -0.84
CA ALA A 108 -25.91 1.09 -1.56
C ALA A 108 -26.67 -0.25 -1.67
N GLY A 109 -25.97 -1.37 -1.53
CA GLY A 109 -26.54 -2.72 -1.62
C GLY A 109 -26.92 -3.16 -3.04
N ASP A 110 -26.49 -2.42 -4.06
CA ASP A 110 -26.71 -2.73 -5.47
C ASP A 110 -25.58 -3.55 -6.11
N GLY A 111 -24.59 -3.96 -5.29
CA GLY A 111 -23.44 -4.75 -5.70
C GLY A 111 -22.36 -3.96 -6.45
N LYS A 112 -22.34 -2.63 -6.35
CA LYS A 112 -21.34 -1.79 -7.06
C LYS A 112 -20.34 -1.08 -6.16
N ASP A 113 -20.49 -1.19 -4.85
CA ASP A 113 -19.51 -0.69 -3.88
C ASP A 113 -18.31 -1.64 -3.82
N VAL A 114 -17.30 -1.38 -4.64
CA VAL A 114 -16.14 -2.25 -4.83
C VAL A 114 -14.94 -1.77 -4.01
N TRP A 115 -14.26 -2.71 -3.36
CA TRP A 115 -12.90 -2.52 -2.84
C TRP A 115 -11.91 -3.34 -3.68
N VAL A 116 -10.88 -2.67 -4.19
CA VAL A 116 -9.85 -3.31 -5.02
C VAL A 116 -8.62 -3.59 -4.17
N PHE A 117 -8.10 -4.81 -4.25
CA PHE A 117 -6.83 -5.21 -3.64
C PHE A 117 -5.81 -5.61 -4.71
N ASP A 118 -4.56 -5.21 -4.49
CA ASP A 118 -3.42 -5.93 -5.07
C ASP A 118 -3.19 -7.24 -4.29
N VAL A 119 -2.41 -8.18 -4.85
CA VAL A 119 -2.14 -9.50 -4.27
C VAL A 119 -0.77 -9.54 -3.59
N ASP A 120 0.31 -9.33 -4.35
CA ASP A 120 1.67 -9.48 -3.86
C ASP A 120 2.06 -8.30 -2.95
N GLU A 121 2.69 -8.58 -1.81
CA GLU A 121 3.02 -7.58 -0.77
C GLU A 121 1.81 -6.79 -0.21
N THR A 122 0.58 -7.19 -0.57
CA THR A 122 -0.68 -6.60 -0.10
C THR A 122 -1.56 -7.63 0.59
N LEU A 123 -1.94 -8.74 -0.05
CA LEU A 123 -2.70 -9.83 0.57
C LEU A 123 -1.77 -10.99 0.96
N LEU A 124 -0.84 -11.33 0.08
CA LEU A 124 0.15 -12.40 0.24
C LEU A 124 1.53 -11.80 0.44
N SER A 125 2.35 -12.39 1.30
CA SER A 125 3.73 -11.96 1.54
C SER A 125 4.71 -12.86 0.80
N ASN A 126 5.55 -12.28 -0.05
CA ASN A 126 6.69 -12.96 -0.69
C ASN A 126 7.98 -12.80 0.12
N LEU A 127 7.89 -12.41 1.40
CA LEU A 127 9.05 -12.18 2.25
C LEU A 127 9.96 -13.42 2.36
N ASP A 128 9.38 -14.62 2.33
CA ASP A 128 10.15 -15.87 2.38
C ASP A 128 11.01 -16.08 1.13
N TYR A 129 10.51 -15.68 -0.05
CA TYR A 129 11.33 -15.61 -1.27
C TYR A 129 12.46 -14.60 -1.11
N TYR A 130 12.14 -13.36 -0.71
CA TYR A 130 13.13 -12.30 -0.60
C TYR A 130 14.19 -12.56 0.49
N ARG A 131 13.86 -13.32 1.54
CA ARG A 131 14.85 -13.77 2.55
C ARG A 131 15.99 -14.57 1.93
N LEU A 132 15.71 -15.34 0.89
CA LEU A 132 16.70 -16.15 0.16
C LEU A 132 17.40 -15.38 -0.96
N HIS A 133 16.90 -14.20 -1.33
CA HIS A 133 17.36 -13.38 -2.46
C HIS A 133 17.77 -11.97 -1.99
N GLY A 134 18.49 -11.91 -0.87
CA GLY A 134 19.12 -10.69 -0.39
C GLY A 134 18.17 -9.54 -0.05
N TYR A 135 16.93 -9.81 0.34
CA TYR A 135 15.92 -8.81 0.72
C TYR A 135 15.76 -7.67 -0.29
N GLY A 136 15.88 -7.98 -1.59
CA GLY A 136 15.77 -7.00 -2.68
C GLY A 136 17.05 -6.21 -2.96
N SER A 137 18.18 -6.54 -2.32
CA SER A 137 19.49 -5.96 -2.65
C SER A 137 20.17 -6.61 -3.86
N GLU A 138 19.55 -7.66 -4.40
CA GLU A 138 19.92 -8.37 -5.61
C GLU A 138 18.95 -8.03 -6.75
N PRO A 139 19.39 -8.03 -8.02
CA PRO A 139 18.49 -7.85 -9.15
C PRO A 139 17.37 -8.89 -9.16
N PHE A 140 16.16 -8.46 -9.51
CA PHE A 140 15.00 -9.35 -9.57
C PHE A 140 15.18 -10.43 -10.66
N ASP A 141 15.06 -11.70 -10.28
CA ASP A 141 15.00 -12.83 -11.19
C ASP A 141 13.54 -13.27 -11.40
N PRO A 142 12.92 -12.95 -12.55
CA PRO A 142 11.54 -13.32 -12.82
C PRO A 142 11.35 -14.83 -12.94
N THR A 143 12.38 -15.58 -13.36
CA THR A 143 12.27 -17.05 -13.52
C THR A 143 12.19 -17.72 -12.16
N SER A 144 13.10 -17.35 -11.25
CA SER A 144 13.09 -17.83 -9.87
C SER A 144 11.80 -17.44 -9.14
N PHE A 145 11.35 -16.19 -9.30
CA PHE A 145 10.11 -15.72 -8.69
C PHE A 145 8.88 -16.46 -9.21
N ASN A 146 8.82 -16.75 -10.52
CA ASN A 146 7.74 -17.54 -11.09
C ASN A 146 7.71 -18.96 -10.53
N GLN A 147 8.87 -19.58 -10.32
CA GLN A 147 8.94 -20.89 -9.66
C GLN A 147 8.44 -20.84 -8.22
N TRP A 148 8.76 -19.77 -7.49
CA TRP A 148 8.22 -19.52 -6.14
C TRP A 148 6.70 -19.37 -6.14
N VAL A 149 6.15 -18.57 -7.06
CA VAL A 149 4.69 -18.40 -7.20
C VAL A 149 4.00 -19.76 -7.40
N TYR A 150 4.57 -20.65 -8.22
CA TYR A 150 4.03 -21.99 -8.47
C TYR A 150 3.96 -22.91 -7.26
N LEU A 151 4.67 -22.60 -6.17
CA LEU A 151 4.55 -23.35 -4.92
C LEU A 151 3.21 -23.09 -4.23
N ALA A 152 2.59 -21.92 -4.44
CA ALA A 152 1.35 -21.50 -3.78
C ALA A 152 1.44 -21.48 -2.24
N GLU A 153 2.61 -21.14 -1.70
CA GLU A 153 2.91 -21.17 -0.26
C GLU A 153 3.02 -19.77 0.38
N ALA A 154 2.79 -18.69 -0.36
CA ALA A 154 2.94 -17.34 0.19
C ALA A 154 1.93 -17.11 1.33
N PRO A 155 2.36 -16.74 2.55
CA PRO A 155 1.46 -16.56 3.68
C PRO A 155 0.64 -15.27 3.57
N ALA A 156 -0.52 -15.24 4.24
CA ALA A 156 -1.31 -14.01 4.35
C ALA A 156 -0.61 -12.94 5.20
N LEU A 157 -0.68 -11.69 4.73
CA LEU A 157 -0.49 -10.52 5.59
C LEU A 157 -1.71 -10.38 6.53
N GLN A 158 -1.54 -10.80 7.78
CA GLN A 158 -2.66 -11.02 8.73
C GLN A 158 -3.56 -9.79 8.96
N ALA A 159 -2.98 -8.59 8.99
CA ALA A 159 -3.77 -7.37 9.15
C ALA A 159 -4.67 -7.10 7.93
N ASN A 160 -4.19 -7.44 6.73
CA ASN A 160 -4.94 -7.26 5.49
C ASN A 160 -5.98 -8.38 5.31
N LEU A 161 -5.71 -9.59 5.79
CA LEU A 161 -6.74 -10.65 5.92
C LEU A 161 -7.89 -10.23 6.83
N ARG A 162 -7.59 -9.53 7.93
CA ARG A 162 -8.63 -8.93 8.77
C ARG A 162 -9.42 -7.87 8.00
N LEU A 163 -8.75 -6.89 7.39
CA LEU A 163 -9.40 -5.85 6.58
C LEU A 163 -10.31 -6.47 5.51
N TYR A 164 -9.83 -7.46 4.76
CA TYR A 164 -10.58 -8.17 3.72
C TYR A 164 -11.90 -8.74 4.26
N LYS A 165 -11.86 -9.43 5.41
CA LYS A 165 -13.05 -10.02 6.04
C LYS A 165 -14.02 -8.98 6.58
N GLU A 166 -13.51 -7.89 7.16
CA GLU A 166 -14.35 -6.78 7.64
C GLU A 166 -15.08 -6.10 6.46
N LEU A 167 -14.40 -5.87 5.34
CA LEU A 167 -15.00 -5.30 4.13
C LEU A 167 -16.13 -6.18 3.59
N GLN A 168 -15.92 -7.50 3.54
CA GLN A 168 -16.98 -8.44 3.17
C GLN A 168 -18.17 -8.38 4.13
N GLY A 169 -17.92 -8.27 5.44
CA GLY A 169 -18.95 -8.12 6.45
C GLY A 169 -19.76 -6.82 6.31
N LEU A 170 -19.14 -5.76 5.78
CA LEU A 170 -19.80 -4.49 5.46
C LEU A 170 -20.58 -4.52 4.15
N GLY A 171 -20.38 -5.53 3.30
CA GLY A 171 -21.07 -5.68 2.02
C GLY A 171 -20.32 -5.13 0.80
N PHE A 172 -19.05 -4.75 0.95
CA PHE A 172 -18.20 -4.41 -0.20
C PHE A 172 -18.01 -5.63 -1.10
N GLN A 173 -18.04 -5.38 -2.40
CA GLN A 173 -17.60 -6.34 -3.41
C GLN A 173 -16.08 -6.30 -3.50
N ILE A 174 -15.41 -7.45 -3.45
CA ILE A 174 -13.95 -7.48 -3.52
C ILE A 174 -13.49 -7.84 -4.93
N VAL A 175 -12.62 -7.01 -5.50
CA VAL A 175 -11.92 -7.29 -6.76
C VAL A 175 -10.43 -7.34 -6.49
N LEU A 176 -9.76 -8.33 -7.08
CA LEU A 176 -8.32 -8.49 -7.01
C LEU A 176 -7.73 -8.04 -8.35
N LEU A 177 -6.67 -7.24 -8.30
CA LEU A 177 -5.91 -6.79 -9.47
C LEU A 177 -4.43 -6.99 -9.19
N THR A 178 -3.80 -7.93 -9.88
CA THR A 178 -2.41 -8.32 -9.62
C THR A 178 -1.52 -8.12 -10.84
N GLY A 179 -0.22 -7.93 -10.60
CA GLY A 179 0.82 -7.97 -11.61
C GLY A 179 1.25 -9.39 -12.03
N ARG A 180 0.74 -10.45 -11.38
CA ARG A 180 0.98 -11.83 -11.80
C ARG A 180 0.38 -12.09 -13.18
N ASP A 181 1.05 -12.92 -13.96
CA ASP A 181 0.59 -13.25 -15.30
C ASP A 181 -0.64 -14.17 -15.26
N GLU A 182 -1.51 -14.06 -16.28
CA GLU A 182 -2.76 -14.83 -16.36
C GLU A 182 -2.55 -16.36 -16.31
N TYR A 183 -1.42 -16.88 -16.82
CA TYR A 183 -1.12 -18.31 -16.75
C TYR A 183 -0.87 -18.80 -15.31
N GLN A 184 -0.66 -17.89 -14.34
CA GLN A 184 -0.51 -18.17 -12.91
C GLN A 184 -1.84 -18.08 -12.13
N ARG A 185 -2.97 -17.79 -12.81
CA ARG A 185 -4.29 -17.59 -12.16
C ARG A 185 -4.64 -18.71 -11.19
N ASN A 186 -4.67 -19.95 -11.66
CA ASN A 186 -5.12 -21.08 -10.85
C ASN A 186 -4.26 -21.27 -9.58
N THR A 187 -2.94 -21.12 -9.72
CA THR A 187 -2.00 -21.19 -8.60
C THR A 187 -2.23 -20.04 -7.61
N THR A 188 -2.45 -18.84 -8.12
CA THR A 188 -2.72 -17.65 -7.30
C THR A 188 -4.02 -17.80 -6.52
N GLU A 189 -5.09 -18.28 -7.16
CA GLU A 189 -6.36 -18.60 -6.49
C GLU A 189 -6.19 -19.66 -5.41
N ALA A 190 -5.45 -20.75 -5.69
CA ALA A 190 -5.15 -21.78 -4.71
C ALA A 190 -4.40 -21.22 -3.49
N ASN A 191 -3.39 -20.38 -3.72
CA ASN A 191 -2.63 -19.75 -2.64
C ASN A 191 -3.53 -18.82 -1.80
N LEU A 192 -4.36 -18.00 -2.44
CA LEU A 192 -5.30 -17.10 -1.75
C LEU A 192 -6.27 -17.88 -0.85
N LEU A 193 -6.82 -19.00 -1.35
CA LEU A 193 -7.67 -19.89 -0.57
C LEU A 193 -6.94 -20.49 0.62
N PHE A 194 -5.72 -21.00 0.43
CA PHE A 194 -4.90 -21.55 1.53
C PHE A 194 -4.52 -20.49 2.57
N ALA A 195 -4.30 -19.25 2.12
CA ALA A 195 -4.03 -18.10 2.97
C ALA A 195 -5.29 -17.58 3.70
N GLY A 196 -6.47 -18.11 3.39
CA GLY A 196 -7.74 -17.82 4.06
C GLY A 196 -8.57 -16.70 3.43
N TYR A 197 -8.23 -16.27 2.21
CA TYR A 197 -9.04 -15.37 1.39
C TYR A 197 -10.02 -16.18 0.54
N SER A 198 -11.25 -15.69 0.42
CA SER A 198 -12.29 -16.33 -0.41
C SER A 198 -13.32 -15.30 -0.84
N SER A 199 -14.20 -15.66 -1.77
CA SER A 199 -15.37 -14.85 -2.15
C SER A 199 -15.01 -13.46 -2.67
N TRP A 200 -14.03 -13.39 -3.57
CA TRP A 200 -13.82 -12.23 -4.45
C TRP A 200 -14.71 -12.35 -5.70
N GLU A 201 -15.10 -11.22 -6.26
CA GLU A 201 -15.91 -11.14 -7.48
C GLU A 201 -15.08 -11.44 -8.73
N LYS A 202 -13.85 -10.95 -8.75
CA LYS A 202 -12.95 -11.10 -9.88
C LYS A 202 -11.49 -11.03 -9.44
N LEU A 203 -10.65 -11.81 -10.12
CA LEU A 203 -9.19 -11.75 -10.12
C LEU A 203 -8.72 -11.53 -11.56
#